data_AF-J3AID0-F1
#
_entry.id   AF-J3AID0-F1
#
_cell.length_a   1.000
_cell.length_b   1.000
_cell.length_c   1.000
_cell.angle_alpha   90.00
_cell.angle_beta   90.00
_cell.angle_gamma   90.00
#
_symmetry.space_group_name_H-M   'P 1'
#
loop_
_entity.id
_entity.type
_entity.pdbx_description
1 polymer ?
#
loop_
_entity_poly.entity_id
_entity_poly.type
_entity_poly.pdbx_seq_one_letter_code
_entity_poly.pdbx_strand_id
1 'polypeptide(L)'
;MPCCDPDALGGLPNVLYSAGITAQLALSSHLLDVGFPDDWCARHVGYQVGRSLAYANATGFGYGCAETARLAQVLSPYWKWNKRSLFDNPCPDDGGFTAREIEVILLNLMEHVYHVTGHAPSAA
;
A
#
# COMPACT_ATOMS: atom_id res chain seq x y z
N MET A 1 1.72 2.52 -29.93
CA MET A 1 1.40 2.52 -28.48
C MET A 1 0.42 1.41 -28.24
N PRO A 2 0.69 0.41 -27.40
CA PRO A 2 -0.36 -0.54 -27.04
C PRO A 2 -1.31 0.20 -26.09
N CYS A 3 -2.54 0.40 -26.56
CA CYS A 3 -3.65 0.82 -25.73
C CYS A 3 -3.78 -0.20 -24.59
N CYS A 4 -3.80 0.29 -23.35
CA CYS A 4 -4.04 -0.54 -22.17
C CYS A 4 -5.30 -1.37 -22.39
N ASP A 5 -5.16 -2.69 -22.37
CA ASP A 5 -6.25 -3.63 -22.57
C ASP A 5 -7.09 -3.68 -21.28
N PRO A 6 -8.33 -3.17 -21.30
CA PRO A 6 -9.16 -3.06 -20.10
C PRO A 6 -9.78 -4.39 -19.66
N ASP A 7 -9.71 -5.44 -20.49
CA ASP A 7 -10.34 -6.75 -20.26
C ASP A 7 -9.39 -7.83 -19.71
N ALA A 8 -8.15 -7.46 -19.36
CA ALA A 8 -7.38 -8.26 -18.42
C ALA A 8 -8.05 -8.17 -17.04
N LEU A 9 -9.03 -9.04 -16.79
CA LEU A 9 -9.79 -9.19 -15.54
C LEU A 9 -8.94 -9.42 -14.26
N GLY A 10 -7.60 -9.36 -14.37
CA GLY A 10 -6.60 -9.34 -13.30
C GLY A 10 -5.38 -8.43 -13.61
N GLY A 11 -5.59 -7.30 -14.29
CA GLY A 11 -4.51 -6.39 -14.71
C GLY A 11 -3.81 -5.65 -13.57
N LEU A 12 -2.62 -5.09 -13.88
CA LEU A 12 -1.77 -4.36 -12.94
C LEU A 12 -2.49 -3.29 -12.09
N PRO A 13 -3.46 -2.51 -12.60
CA PRO A 13 -4.18 -1.54 -11.78
C PRO A 13 -4.99 -2.18 -10.64
N ASN A 14 -5.55 -3.38 -10.84
CA ASN A 14 -6.25 -4.10 -9.77
C ASN A 14 -5.27 -4.61 -8.71
N VAL A 15 -4.07 -5.05 -9.15
CA VAL A 15 -2.96 -5.41 -8.24
C VAL A 15 -2.54 -4.19 -7.43
N LEU A 16 -2.36 -3.03 -8.05
CA LEU A 16 -2.01 -1.78 -7.36
C LEU A 16 -3.10 -1.32 -6.39
N TYR A 17 -4.38 -1.46 -6.77
CA TYR A 17 -5.48 -1.12 -5.87
C TYR A 17 -5.50 -2.01 -4.62
N SER A 18 -5.40 -3.32 -4.82
CA SER A 18 -5.33 -4.31 -3.72
C SER A 18 -4.08 -4.10 -2.87
N ALA A 19 -2.94 -3.85 -3.50
CA ALA A 19 -1.67 -3.55 -2.84
C ALA A 19 -1.77 -2.31 -1.94
N GLY A 20 -2.40 -1.24 -2.43
CA GLY A 20 -2.63 -0.03 -1.67
C GLY A 20 -3.49 -0.27 -0.43
N ILE A 21 -4.57 -1.05 -0.56
CA ILE A 21 -5.41 -1.45 0.58
C ILE A 21 -4.60 -2.25 1.59
N THR A 22 -3.88 -3.30 1.14
CA THR A 22 -3.08 -4.16 2.02
C THR A 22 -2.01 -3.37 2.77
N ALA A 23 -1.22 -2.56 2.06
CA ALA A 23 -0.19 -1.72 2.67
C ALA A 23 -0.80 -0.72 3.65
N GLN A 24 -1.94 -0.11 3.31
CA GLN A 24 -2.62 0.82 4.20
C GLN A 24 -3.08 0.15 5.48
N LEU A 25 -3.72 -1.02 5.40
CA LEU A 25 -4.18 -1.77 6.57
C LEU A 25 -3.02 -2.21 7.46
N ALA A 26 -1.95 -2.74 6.85
CA ALA A 26 -0.76 -3.20 7.57
C ALA A 26 -0.02 -2.06 8.28
N LEU A 27 0.09 -0.88 7.65
CA LEU A 27 0.69 0.29 8.29
C LEU A 27 -0.22 0.88 9.36
N SER A 28 -1.53 0.92 9.11
CA SER A 28 -2.51 1.36 10.11
C SER A 28 -2.50 0.44 11.34
N SER A 29 -2.35 -0.87 11.21
CA SER A 29 -2.28 -1.76 12.38
C SER A 29 -1.10 -1.44 13.29
N HIS A 30 0.08 -1.14 12.73
CA HIS A 30 1.21 -0.64 13.51
C HIS A 30 0.88 0.69 14.20
N LEU A 31 0.27 1.64 13.49
CA LEU A 31 -0.11 2.93 14.08
C LEU A 31 -1.11 2.77 15.24
N LEU A 32 -2.09 1.88 15.10
CA LEU A 32 -3.04 1.57 16.16
C LEU A 32 -2.33 0.93 17.36
N ASP A 33 -1.39 0.00 17.12
CA ASP A 33 -0.59 -0.66 18.17
C ASP A 33 0.22 0.35 19.00
N VAL A 34 0.83 1.35 18.35
CA VAL A 34 1.55 2.42 19.05
C VAL A 34 0.65 3.53 19.63
N GLY A 35 -0.68 3.37 19.53
CA GLY A 35 -1.66 4.21 20.24
C GLY A 35 -2.30 5.34 19.43
N PHE A 36 -2.19 5.34 18.10
CA PHE A 36 -2.90 6.32 17.28
C PHE A 36 -4.39 5.95 17.21
N PRO A 37 -5.31 6.90 17.44
CA PRO A 37 -6.74 6.65 17.25
C PRO A 37 -7.10 6.40 15.78
N ASP A 38 -8.03 5.48 15.50
CA ASP A 38 -8.47 5.17 14.13
C ASP A 38 -9.05 6.40 13.41
N ASP A 39 -9.83 7.22 14.11
CA ASP A 39 -10.40 8.45 13.57
C ASP A 39 -9.34 9.53 13.30
N TRP A 40 -8.23 9.49 14.03
CA TRP A 40 -7.06 10.31 13.73
C TRP A 40 -6.37 9.83 12.45
N CYS A 41 -6.16 8.52 12.30
CA CYS A 41 -5.59 7.92 11.10
C CYS A 41 -6.44 8.23 9.87
N ALA A 42 -7.77 8.06 9.94
CA ALA A 42 -8.68 8.37 8.85
C ALA A 42 -8.58 9.84 8.39
N ARG A 43 -8.43 10.78 9.32
CA ARG A 43 -8.36 12.22 9.04
C ARG A 43 -7.00 12.68 8.53
N HIS A 44 -5.90 12.19 9.11
CA HIS A 44 -4.56 12.72 8.86
C HIS A 44 -3.75 11.88 7.87
N VAL A 45 -3.99 10.58 7.85
CA VAL A 45 -3.34 9.63 6.92
C VAL A 45 -4.24 9.40 5.70
N GLY A 46 -5.50 9.04 5.93
CA GLY A 46 -6.48 8.79 4.89
C GLY A 46 -6.02 7.71 3.91
N TYR A 47 -6.08 8.00 2.61
CA TYR A 47 -5.73 7.06 1.54
C TYR A 47 -4.26 7.12 1.08
N GLN A 48 -3.40 7.79 1.86
CA GLN A 48 -2.03 8.12 1.47
C GLN A 48 -1.02 7.13 2.06
N VAL A 49 -0.73 6.04 1.35
CA VAL A 49 0.17 4.96 1.81
C VAL A 49 1.56 5.48 2.18
N GLY A 50 2.11 6.41 1.41
CA GLY A 50 3.41 7.04 1.71
C GLY A 50 3.40 7.83 3.02
N ARG A 51 2.27 8.45 3.37
CA ARG A 51 2.10 9.14 4.64
C ARG A 51 1.97 8.15 5.80
N SER A 52 1.25 7.04 5.60
CA SER A 52 1.18 5.93 6.56
C SER A 52 2.57 5.41 6.89
N LEU A 53 3.40 5.17 5.86
CA LEU A 53 4.75 4.66 6.03
C LEU A 53 5.65 5.66 6.76
N ALA A 54 5.53 6.95 6.45
CA ALA A 54 6.29 8.01 7.13
C ALA A 54 5.95 8.09 8.63
N TYR A 55 4.66 8.06 8.99
CA TYR A 55 4.25 8.05 10.40
C TYR A 55 4.68 6.79 11.11
N ALA A 56 4.51 5.61 10.48
CA ALA A 56 4.94 4.35 11.06
C ALA A 56 6.46 4.38 11.35
N ASN A 57 7.27 4.84 10.39
CA ASN A 57 8.72 4.96 10.59
C ASN A 57 9.09 5.95 11.71
N ALA A 58 8.37 7.06 11.82
CA ALA A 58 8.57 8.03 12.90
C ALA A 58 8.20 7.48 14.29
N THR A 59 7.35 6.45 14.36
CA THR A 59 6.91 5.81 15.61
C THR A 59 7.60 4.48 15.90
N GLY A 60 8.72 4.20 15.25
CA GLY A 60 9.56 3.03 15.55
C GLY A 60 9.38 1.83 14.61
N PHE A 61 8.62 1.96 13.52
CA PHE A 61 8.53 0.91 12.50
C PHE A 61 9.89 0.64 11.85
N GLY A 62 10.73 1.66 11.64
CA GLY A 62 12.14 1.47 11.23
C GLY A 62 12.35 0.81 9.86
N TYR A 63 11.37 0.89 8.95
CA TYR A 63 11.41 0.24 7.64
C TYR A 63 11.89 1.20 6.53
N GLY A 64 13.20 1.18 6.28
CA GLY A 64 13.90 2.08 5.34
C GLY A 64 14.15 1.53 3.94
N CYS A 65 13.30 0.62 3.44
CA CYS A 65 13.48 0.04 2.10
C CYS A 65 13.10 1.03 0.99
N ALA A 66 14.05 1.34 0.09
CA ALA A 66 13.86 2.31 -1.00
C ALA A 66 12.74 1.90 -1.98
N GLU A 67 12.65 0.61 -2.32
CA GLU A 67 11.61 0.08 -3.20
C GLU A 67 10.22 0.18 -2.57
N THR A 68 10.11 -0.09 -1.26
CA THR A 68 8.84 0.11 -0.54
C THR A 68 8.44 1.57 -0.49
N ALA A 69 9.40 2.49 -0.27
CA ALA A 69 9.13 3.92 -0.30
C ALA A 69 8.67 4.40 -1.68
N ARG A 70 9.27 3.87 -2.75
CA ARG A 70 8.89 4.12 -4.14
C ARG A 70 7.49 3.59 -4.43
N LEU A 71 7.21 2.34 -4.06
CA LEU A 71 5.88 1.75 -4.21
C LEU A 71 4.83 2.53 -3.41
N ALA A 72 5.13 2.95 -2.19
CA ALA A 72 4.21 3.73 -1.37
C ALA A 72 3.83 5.07 -2.02
N GLN A 73 4.75 5.71 -2.77
CA GLN A 73 4.45 6.91 -3.56
C GLN A 73 3.51 6.59 -4.74
N VAL A 74 3.77 5.50 -5.48
CA VAL A 74 2.90 5.03 -6.57
C VAL A 74 1.51 4.69 -6.04
N LEU A 75 1.42 4.07 -4.86
CA LEU A 75 0.16 3.74 -4.20
C LEU A 75 -0.52 4.94 -3.54
N SER A 76 0.04 6.15 -3.58
CA SER A 76 -0.54 7.33 -2.94
C SER A 76 -1.24 8.26 -3.95
N PRO A 77 -2.52 8.61 -3.76
CA PRO A 77 -3.50 7.89 -2.95
C PRO A 77 -3.95 6.60 -3.64
N TYR A 78 -4.25 5.54 -2.89
CA TYR A 78 -4.46 4.23 -3.51
C TYR A 78 -5.78 4.12 -4.27
N TRP A 79 -6.77 4.95 -3.91
CA TRP A 79 -8.07 4.97 -4.58
C TRP A 79 -7.95 5.29 -6.07
N LYS A 80 -6.88 5.95 -6.54
CA LYS A 80 -6.70 6.28 -7.95
C LYS A 80 -6.65 5.06 -8.88
N TRP A 81 -6.33 3.89 -8.31
CA TRP A 81 -6.27 2.62 -9.02
C TRP A 81 -7.60 1.87 -9.08
N ASN A 82 -8.66 2.38 -8.43
CA ASN A 82 -9.97 1.77 -8.52
C ASN A 82 -10.59 1.98 -9.93
N LYS A 83 -11.50 1.08 -10.33
CA LYS A 83 -12.12 1.09 -11.67
C LYS A 83 -12.78 2.42 -12.03
N ARG A 84 -13.44 3.09 -11.07
CA ARG A 84 -14.12 4.36 -11.30
C ARG A 84 -13.13 5.48 -11.57
N SER A 85 -12.06 5.55 -10.80
CA SER A 85 -11.03 6.59 -10.95
C SER A 85 -10.21 6.43 -12.22
N LEU A 86 -9.99 5.19 -12.68
CA LEU A 86 -9.35 4.91 -13.96
C LEU A 86 -10.24 5.25 -15.16
N PHE A 87 -11.56 5.25 -15.00
CA PHE A 87 -12.47 5.73 -16.04
C PHE A 87 -12.30 7.24 -16.26
N ASP A 88 -12.14 8.00 -15.18
CA ASP A 88 -11.95 9.46 -15.23
C ASP A 88 -10.51 9.86 -15.62
N ASN A 89 -9.51 9.07 -15.21
CA ASN A 89 -8.10 9.30 -15.52
C ASN A 89 -7.39 7.99 -15.93
N PRO A 90 -7.46 7.62 -17.21
CA PRO A 90 -6.84 6.41 -17.70
C PRO A 90 -5.31 6.56 -17.68
N CYS A 91 -4.63 5.56 -17.13
CA CYS A 91 -3.16 5.44 -17.05
C CYS A 91 -2.44 6.38 -16.06
N PRO A 92 -2.71 6.28 -14.74
CA PRO A 92 -1.79 6.84 -13.75
C PRO A 92 -0.41 6.17 -13.86
N ASP A 93 0.64 6.90 -13.51
CA ASP A 93 2.01 6.35 -13.46
C ASP A 93 2.10 5.22 -12.44
N ASP A 94 2.38 4.01 -12.93
CA ASP A 94 2.53 2.78 -12.14
C ASP A 94 3.96 2.57 -11.64
N GLY A 95 4.88 3.50 -11.94
CA GLY A 95 6.28 3.40 -11.60
C GLY A 95 6.97 2.23 -12.30
N GLY A 96 6.44 1.70 -13.40
CA GLY A 96 7.02 0.56 -14.10
C GLY A 96 7.13 -0.71 -13.25
N PHE A 97 6.38 -0.81 -12.16
CA PHE A 97 6.35 -2.01 -11.32
C PHE A 97 5.62 -3.15 -12.02
N THR A 98 6.19 -4.35 -11.93
CA THR A 98 5.49 -5.58 -12.29
C THR A 98 4.66 -6.08 -11.11
N ALA A 99 3.63 -6.88 -11.40
CA ALA A 99 2.81 -7.50 -10.34
C ALA A 99 3.65 -8.35 -9.36
N ARG A 100 4.69 -9.02 -9.87
CA ARG A 100 5.58 -9.85 -9.06
C ARG A 100 6.44 -9.03 -8.09
N GLU A 101 6.96 -7.89 -8.54
CA GLU A 101 7.73 -6.99 -7.67
C GLU A 101 6.85 -6.43 -6.55
N ILE A 102 5.61 -6.03 -6.87
CA ILE A 102 4.64 -5.54 -5.89
C ILE A 102 4.36 -6.61 -4.83
N GLU A 103 4.11 -7.86 -5.25
CA GLU A 103 3.87 -8.98 -4.35
C GLU A 103 5.04 -9.19 -3.37
N VAL A 104 6.27 -9.24 -3.88
CA VAL A 104 7.47 -9.42 -3.05
C VAL A 104 7.63 -8.26 -2.05
N ILE A 105 7.43 -7.02 -2.50
CA ILE A 105 7.54 -5.84 -1.63
C ILE A 105 6.47 -5.88 -0.52
N LEU A 106 5.24 -6.27 -0.84
CA LEU A 106 4.16 -6.38 0.14
C LEU A 106 4.40 -7.49 1.15
N LEU A 107 4.88 -8.66 0.71
CA LEU A 107 5.22 -9.76 1.60
C LEU A 107 6.27 -9.34 2.63
N ASN A 108 7.35 -8.68 2.17
CA ASN A 108 8.38 -8.17 3.07
C ASN A 108 7.87 -7.08 4.02
N LEU A 109 6.94 -6.23 3.56
CA LEU A 109 6.30 -5.23 4.41
C LEU A 109 5.46 -5.89 5.51
N MET A 110 4.64 -6.88 5.14
CA MET A 110 3.78 -7.60 6.09
C MET A 110 4.58 -8.43 7.09
N GLU A 111 5.65 -9.09 6.66
CA GLU A 111 6.58 -9.78 7.55
C GLU A 111 7.21 -8.82 8.56
N HIS A 112 7.56 -7.60 8.13
CA HIS A 112 8.10 -6.60 9.04
C HIS A 112 7.06 -6.07 10.03
N VAL A 113 5.83 -5.79 9.58
CA VAL A 113 4.71 -5.44 10.48
C VAL A 113 4.49 -6.53 11.52
N TYR A 114 4.46 -7.79 11.07
CA TYR A 114 4.35 -8.95 11.94
C TYR A 114 5.42 -8.96 13.04
N HIS A 115 6.68 -8.71 12.69
CA HIS A 115 7.78 -8.67 13.66
C HIS A 115 7.67 -7.51 14.65
N VAL A 116 7.18 -6.35 14.21
CA VAL A 116 7.10 -5.15 15.04
C VAL A 116 5.90 -5.19 15.99
N THR A 117 4.73 -5.67 15.55
CA THR A 117 3.51 -5.71 16.38
C THR A 117 3.40 -6.98 17.22
N GLY A 118 4.23 -8.01 16.97
CA GLY A 118 4.29 -9.22 17.78
C GLY A 118 3.04 -10.12 17.74
N HIS A 119 2.14 -9.93 16.77
CA HIS A 119 0.95 -10.77 16.61
C HIS A 119 1.29 -12.05 15.86
N ALA A 120 1.21 -13.23 16.49
CA ALA A 120 1.41 -14.53 15.83
C ALA A 120 0.54 -14.65 14.55
N PRO A 121 1.02 -15.26 13.45
CA PRO A 121 0.16 -15.48 12.29
C PRO A 121 -0.94 -16.43 12.75
N SER A 122 -2.20 -16.13 12.45
CA SER A 122 -3.24 -17.15 12.58
C SER A 122 -2.84 -18.28 11.66
N ALA A 123 -2.49 -19.44 12.22
CA ALA A 123 -2.22 -20.64 11.45
C ALA A 123 -3.43 -20.89 10.54
N ALA A 124 -3.21 -20.79 9.23
CA ALA A 124 -4.14 -21.20 8.20
C ALA A 124 -3.92 -22.69 7.89
#